data_AF-A0A956C8I6-F1
#
_entry.id   AF-A0A956C8I6-F1
#
_cell.length_a   1.000
_cell.length_b   1.000
_cell.length_c   1.000
_cell.angle_alpha   90.00
_cell.angle_beta   90.00
_cell.angle_gamma   90.00
#
_symmetry.space_group_name_H-M   'P 1'
#
loop_
_entity.id
_entity.type
_entity.pdbx_description
1 polymer ?
#
loop_
_entity_poly.entity_id
_entity_poly.type
_entity_poly.pdbx_seq_one_letter_code
_entity_poly.pdbx_strand_id
1 'polypeptide(L)'
;FPPASDSGPVSSGDGKTREIDLVVVNEHQLPAGERRPWRAAEIWTRRRVYGLDSTFTCVEILDRATGKPERSHEMLGARLGGGRLRETSGVRFSYPLPLPGMEAMFTRNKKHGYTSAVERVVLRVRVLHTSADDAQPSWEEIASRWSDPPKMP
;
A
#
# COMPACT_ATOMS: atom_id res chain seq x y z
N PHE A 1 29.22 -17.03 -29.29
CA PHE A 1 29.22 -18.11 -28.29
C PHE A 1 28.30 -17.72 -27.14
N PRO A 2 27.24 -18.46 -26.78
CA PRO A 2 26.39 -19.40 -27.54
C PRO A 2 25.01 -18.76 -27.91
N PRO A 3 24.17 -19.42 -28.75
CA PRO A 3 22.81 -18.95 -29.06
C PRO A 3 21.83 -19.22 -27.90
N ALA A 4 20.83 -18.36 -27.77
CA ALA A 4 19.76 -18.49 -26.79
C ALA A 4 18.99 -19.81 -27.01
N SER A 5 19.00 -20.67 -26.00
CA SER A 5 18.14 -21.84 -25.92
C SER A 5 16.70 -21.39 -25.77
N ASP A 6 15.91 -21.72 -26.77
CA ASP A 6 14.46 -21.58 -26.84
C ASP A 6 13.81 -22.40 -25.72
N SER A 7 13.46 -21.75 -24.62
CA SER A 7 12.59 -22.34 -23.60
C SER A 7 11.14 -22.03 -23.99
N GLY A 8 10.45 -23.04 -24.51
CA GLY A 8 9.05 -22.98 -24.89
C GLY A 8 8.12 -22.49 -23.78
N PRO A 9 6.84 -22.20 -24.11
CA PRO A 9 5.93 -21.54 -23.21
C PRO A 9 5.64 -22.40 -21.98
N VAL A 10 6.05 -21.90 -20.82
CA VAL A 10 5.63 -22.44 -19.52
C VAL A 10 4.14 -22.13 -19.40
N SER A 11 3.31 -23.15 -19.63
CA SER A 11 1.86 -23.08 -19.50
C SER A 11 1.49 -22.61 -18.09
N SER A 12 1.17 -21.33 -17.96
CA SER A 12 0.81 -20.69 -16.71
C SER A 12 -0.68 -20.88 -16.49
N GLY A 13 -1.04 -21.69 -15.48
CA GLY A 13 -2.41 -21.98 -15.11
C GLY A 13 -3.21 -20.72 -14.76
N ASP A 14 -4.45 -20.68 -15.27
CA ASP A 14 -5.57 -19.78 -14.97
C ASP A 14 -5.20 -18.33 -14.61
N GLY A 15 -5.01 -17.54 -15.67
CA GLY A 15 -4.82 -16.09 -15.64
C GLY A 15 -6.06 -15.31 -15.22
N LYS A 16 -6.51 -15.44 -13.97
CA LYS A 16 -7.11 -14.29 -13.30
C LYS A 16 -5.97 -13.32 -13.00
N THR A 17 -5.82 -12.30 -13.83
CA THR A 17 -4.80 -11.26 -13.66
C THR A 17 -4.89 -10.74 -12.22
N ARG A 18 -3.81 -10.97 -11.46
CA ARG A 18 -3.68 -10.49 -10.08
C ARG A 18 -3.29 -9.03 -10.15
N GLU A 19 -4.27 -8.18 -10.44
CA GLU A 19 -4.05 -6.77 -10.73
C GLU A 19 -3.95 -5.93 -9.46
N ILE A 20 -3.25 -4.82 -9.59
CA ILE A 20 -3.20 -3.74 -8.61
C ILE A 20 -4.02 -2.61 -9.21
N ASP A 21 -5.03 -2.13 -8.48
CA ASP A 21 -5.88 -1.05 -8.96
C ASP A 21 -5.15 0.28 -8.81
N LEU A 22 -4.96 0.99 -9.92
CA LEU A 22 -4.45 2.36 -9.90
C LEU A 22 -5.62 3.34 -9.92
N VAL A 23 -5.69 4.22 -8.92
CA VAL A 23 -6.73 5.25 -8.82
C VAL A 23 -6.07 6.62 -8.84
N VAL A 24 -6.39 7.43 -9.85
CA VAL A 24 -5.97 8.83 -9.90
C VAL A 24 -7.00 9.68 -9.16
N VAL A 25 -6.54 10.46 -8.20
CA VAL A 25 -7.38 11.32 -7.36
C VAL A 25 -6.95 12.76 -7.60
N ASN A 26 -7.83 13.51 -8.24
CA ASN A 26 -7.65 14.94 -8.46
C ASN A 26 -8.13 15.69 -7.22
N GLU A 27 -7.26 16.51 -6.65
CA GLU A 27 -7.57 17.39 -5.53
C GLU A 27 -7.21 18.83 -5.89
N HIS A 28 -8.17 19.72 -5.68
CA HIS A 28 -7.95 21.15 -5.72
C HIS A 28 -7.58 21.60 -4.32
N GLN A 29 -6.33 22.04 -4.14
CA GLN A 29 -5.86 22.45 -2.83
C GLN A 29 -6.37 23.86 -2.54
N LEU A 30 -7.16 24.02 -1.48
CA LEU A 30 -7.55 25.34 -1.01
C LEU A 30 -6.33 25.98 -0.29
N PRO A 31 -5.98 27.25 -0.54
CA PRO A 31 -4.78 27.91 0.00
C PRO A 31 -4.61 27.86 1.52
N ALA A 32 -5.70 27.61 2.27
CA ALA A 32 -5.72 27.47 3.73
C ALA A 32 -6.44 26.21 4.23
N GLY A 33 -6.64 25.21 3.35
CA GLY A 33 -7.34 23.98 3.70
C GLY A 33 -6.54 23.11 4.67
N GLU A 34 -7.21 22.54 5.67
CA GLU A 34 -6.63 21.56 6.58
C GLU A 34 -6.05 20.38 5.77
N ARG A 35 -4.73 20.19 5.84
CA ARG A 35 -4.04 19.14 5.10
C ARG A 35 -4.34 17.80 5.78
N ARG A 36 -5.23 17.02 5.16
CA ARG A 36 -5.54 15.67 5.63
C ARG A 36 -4.40 14.71 5.29
N PRO A 37 -4.03 13.82 6.21
CA PRO A 37 -3.08 12.75 5.91
C PRO A 37 -3.49 11.96 4.66
N TRP A 38 -2.54 11.75 3.74
CA TRP A 38 -2.81 11.07 2.48
C TRP A 38 -2.65 9.56 2.62
N ARG A 39 -3.73 8.82 2.32
CA ARG A 39 -3.67 7.36 2.17
C ARG A 39 -3.23 7.06 0.73
N ALA A 40 -1.96 6.71 0.55
CA ALA A 40 -1.37 6.44 -0.76
C ALA A 40 -1.66 5.03 -1.27
N ALA A 41 -1.81 4.06 -0.38
CA ALA A 41 -2.15 2.69 -0.78
C ALA A 41 -3.09 2.02 0.21
N GLU A 42 -3.83 1.03 -0.28
CA GLU A 42 -4.73 0.21 0.51
C GLU A 42 -4.47 -1.26 0.24
N ILE A 43 -4.24 -2.03 1.30
CA ILE A 43 -4.17 -3.48 1.25
C ILE A 43 -5.46 -4.03 1.83
N TRP A 44 -6.28 -4.64 0.99
CA TRP A 44 -7.55 -5.21 1.38
C TRP A 44 -7.38 -6.69 1.65
N THR A 45 -7.87 -7.12 2.80
CA THR A 45 -7.96 -8.53 3.18
C THR A 45 -9.40 -8.87 3.49
N ARG A 46 -9.66 -10.12 3.86
CA ARG A 46 -11.01 -10.58 4.22
C ARG A 46 -11.69 -9.70 5.28
N ARG A 47 -10.97 -9.29 6.32
CA ARG A 47 -11.55 -8.57 7.47
C ARG A 47 -11.07 -7.14 7.62
N ARG A 48 -9.97 -6.75 6.96
CA ARG A 48 -9.32 -5.47 7.22
C ARG A 48 -8.89 -4.76 5.96
N VAL A 49 -8.87 -3.45 6.04
CA VAL A 49 -8.20 -2.57 5.07
C VAL A 49 -7.03 -1.90 5.80
N TYR A 50 -5.82 -2.14 5.30
CA TYR A 50 -4.61 -1.49 5.80
C TYR A 50 -4.35 -0.26 4.92
N GLY A 51 -4.51 0.93 5.49
CA GLY A 51 -4.19 2.20 4.85
C GLY A 51 -2.73 2.54 5.06
N LEU A 52 -2.03 2.83 3.97
CA LEU A 52 -0.61 3.16 3.96
C LEU A 52 -0.38 4.60 3.50
N ASP A 53 0.64 5.25 4.07
CA ASP A 53 1.15 6.51 3.54
C ASP A 53 2.04 6.31 2.31
N SER A 54 2.56 7.41 1.75
CA SER A 54 3.46 7.43 0.59
C SER A 54 4.78 6.67 0.81
N THR A 55 5.15 6.41 2.06
CA THR A 55 6.34 5.62 2.43
C THR A 55 6.02 4.15 2.64
N PHE A 56 4.78 3.74 2.38
CA PHE A 56 4.22 2.44 2.70
C PHE A 56 4.24 2.07 4.18
N THR A 57 4.23 3.07 5.07
CA THR A 57 3.98 2.85 6.49
C THR A 57 2.49 2.67 6.71
N CYS A 58 2.07 1.62 7.43
CA CYS A 58 0.68 1.43 7.79
C CYS A 58 0.27 2.43 8.86
N VAL A 59 -0.66 3.31 8.52
CA VAL A 59 -1.02 4.47 9.35
C VAL A 59 -2.46 4.38 9.84
N GLU A 60 -3.24 3.50 9.21
CA GLU A 60 -4.62 3.24 9.56
C GLU A 60 -4.96 1.79 9.26
N ILE A 61 -5.79 1.19 10.11
CA ILE A 61 -6.36 -0.15 9.89
C ILE A 61 -7.84 -0.03 10.19
N LEU A 62 -8.66 -0.43 9.21
CA LEU A 62 -10.12 -0.42 9.34
C LEU A 62 -10.64 -1.85 9.37
N ASP A 63 -11.58 -2.14 10.26
CA ASP A 63 -12.44 -3.31 10.11
C ASP A 63 -13.28 -3.13 8.84
N ARG A 64 -13.19 -4.09 7.92
CA ARG A 64 -13.78 -3.97 6.58
C ARG A 64 -15.31 -3.99 6.61
N ALA A 65 -15.90 -4.70 7.57
CA ALA A 65 -17.35 -4.84 7.65
C ALA A 65 -18.01 -3.58 8.20
N THR A 66 -17.38 -2.93 9.17
CA THR A 66 -17.94 -1.79 9.91
C THR A 66 -17.35 -0.45 9.52
N GLY A 67 -16.20 -0.44 8.82
CA GLY A 67 -15.43 0.76 8.50
C GLY A 67 -14.77 1.41 9.72
N LYS A 68 -14.84 0.78 10.91
CA LYS A 68 -14.31 1.37 12.15
C LYS A 68 -12.80 1.20 12.27
N PRO A 69 -12.06 2.19 12.80
CA PRO A 69 -10.62 2.07 13.00
C PRO A 69 -10.23 1.08 14.12
N GLU A 70 -9.26 0.21 13.84
CA GLU A 70 -8.62 -0.69 14.81
C GLU A 70 -7.34 -0.06 15.39
N ARG A 71 -7.49 0.95 16.26
CA ARG A 71 -6.39 1.83 16.73
C ARG A 71 -5.27 1.16 17.52
N SER A 72 -5.48 -0.05 18.05
CA SER A 72 -4.50 -0.78 18.86
C SER A 72 -3.81 -1.93 18.10
N HIS A 73 -4.07 -2.08 16.80
CA HIS A 73 -3.54 -3.19 16.02
C HIS A 73 -2.01 -3.07 15.84
N GLU A 74 -1.29 -4.18 16.05
CA GLU A 74 0.18 -4.27 16.02
C GLU A 74 0.85 -3.85 14.70
N MET A 75 0.10 -3.72 13.60
CA MET A 75 0.64 -3.34 12.29
C MET A 75 0.65 -1.82 12.09
N LEU A 76 -0.02 -1.03 12.95
CA LEU A 76 0.00 0.45 12.90
C LEU A 76 1.38 1.03 13.21
N GLY A 77 2.05 1.58 12.20
CA GLY A 77 3.43 2.07 12.21
C GLY A 77 4.43 1.09 11.61
N ALA A 78 4.00 -0.10 11.16
CA ALA A 78 4.86 -1.04 10.45
C ALA A 78 4.92 -0.69 8.95
N ARG A 79 6.08 -0.89 8.33
CA ARG A 79 6.30 -0.65 6.90
C ARG A 79 5.94 -1.87 6.08
N LEU A 80 5.21 -1.71 4.99
CA LEU A 80 4.98 -2.79 4.04
C LEU A 80 6.31 -3.16 3.35
N GLY A 81 6.68 -4.42 3.44
CA GLY A 81 7.83 -5.01 2.76
C GLY A 81 7.47 -5.70 1.44
N GLY A 82 6.19 -5.94 1.17
CA GLY A 82 5.71 -6.61 -0.05
C GLY A 82 4.77 -7.77 0.24
N GLY A 83 4.73 -8.74 -0.67
CA GLY A 83 3.93 -9.96 -0.54
C GLY A 83 4.76 -11.22 -0.34
N ARG A 84 4.17 -12.20 0.35
CA ARG A 84 4.70 -13.56 0.46
C ARG A 84 3.61 -14.57 0.07
N LEU A 85 3.95 -15.54 -0.75
CA LEU A 85 3.13 -16.72 -1.00
C LEU A 85 3.94 -17.97 -0.74
N ARG A 86 3.44 -18.82 0.14
CA ARG A 86 3.99 -20.17 0.35
C ARG A 86 3.38 -21.10 -0.69
N GLU A 87 4.23 -21.76 -1.46
CA GLU A 87 3.87 -22.74 -2.48
C GLU A 87 4.45 -24.11 -2.08
N THR A 88 3.99 -25.19 -2.71
CA THR A 88 4.39 -26.55 -2.34
C THR A 88 5.91 -26.76 -2.39
N SER A 89 6.60 -26.13 -3.34
CA SER A 89 8.04 -26.30 -3.58
C SER A 89 8.88 -25.08 -3.18
N GLY A 90 8.30 -24.04 -2.58
CA GLY A 90 9.06 -22.83 -2.29
C GLY A 90 8.25 -21.66 -1.73
N VAL A 91 8.91 -20.51 -1.64
CA VAL A 91 8.29 -19.26 -1.20
C VAL A 91 8.50 -18.21 -2.29
N ARG A 92 7.41 -17.63 -2.76
CA ARG A 92 7.41 -16.53 -3.72
C ARG A 92 7.21 -15.22 -2.99
N PHE A 93 7.99 -14.21 -3.38
CA PHE A 93 7.87 -12.85 -2.86
C PHE A 93 7.48 -11.89 -3.98
N SER A 94 6.78 -10.81 -3.62
CA SER A 94 6.55 -9.67 -4.51
C SER A 94 6.97 -8.37 -3.81
N TYR A 95 7.51 -7.42 -4.57
CA TYR A 95 7.97 -6.13 -4.07
C TYR A 95 7.69 -5.03 -5.12
N PRO A 96 7.28 -3.81 -4.74
CA PRO A 96 7.08 -3.33 -3.36
C PRO A 96 5.71 -3.69 -2.77
N LEU A 97 4.78 -4.18 -3.58
CA LEU A 97 3.41 -4.45 -3.17
C LEU A 97 3.12 -5.96 -3.17
N PRO A 98 2.25 -6.46 -2.27
CA PRO A 98 1.69 -7.80 -2.40
C PRO A 98 0.80 -7.86 -3.65
N LEU A 99 0.70 -9.05 -4.26
CA LEU A 99 -0.33 -9.32 -5.25
C LEU A 99 -1.54 -9.97 -4.58
N PRO A 100 -2.76 -9.81 -5.14
CA PRO A 100 -3.91 -10.61 -4.71
C PRO A 100 -3.58 -12.11 -4.59
N GLY A 101 -4.07 -12.72 -3.51
CA GLY A 101 -3.79 -14.09 -3.11
C GLY A 101 -2.52 -14.28 -2.25
N MET A 102 -1.66 -13.27 -2.11
CA MET A 102 -0.49 -13.33 -1.21
C MET A 102 -0.83 -12.90 0.22
N GLU A 103 0.01 -13.23 1.20
CA GLU A 103 0.05 -12.54 2.49
C GLU A 103 0.81 -11.21 2.32
N ALA A 104 0.30 -10.11 2.87
CA ALA A 104 1.09 -8.88 2.96
C ALA A 104 2.07 -8.98 4.13
N MET A 105 3.32 -8.64 3.88
CA MET A 105 4.40 -8.69 4.87
C MET A 105 4.69 -7.28 5.37
N PHE A 106 4.47 -7.04 6.65
CA PHE A 106 4.82 -5.80 7.33
C PHE A 106 6.06 -5.99 8.19
N THR A 107 6.89 -4.96 8.26
CA THR A 107 8.12 -4.96 9.05
C THR A 107 8.12 -3.80 10.02
N ARG A 108 8.50 -4.09 11.27
CA ARG A 108 8.82 -3.05 12.25
C ARG A 108 10.04 -3.53 13.01
N ASN A 109 11.12 -2.76 12.90
CA ASN A 109 12.44 -3.19 13.37
C ASN A 109 12.80 -4.55 12.72
N LYS A 110 13.25 -5.53 13.51
CA LYS A 110 13.59 -6.89 13.05
C LYS A 110 12.41 -7.88 13.09
N LYS A 111 11.17 -7.41 13.33
CA LYS A 111 9.98 -8.26 13.41
C LYS A 111 9.17 -8.16 12.12
N HIS A 112 8.64 -9.31 11.70
CA HIS A 112 7.75 -9.44 10.55
C HIS A 112 6.34 -9.79 11.02
N GLY A 113 5.35 -9.04 10.56
CA GLY A 113 3.93 -9.37 10.66
C GLY A 113 3.39 -9.79 9.29
N TYR A 114 2.46 -10.73 9.27
CA TYR A 114 1.82 -11.21 8.05
C TYR A 114 0.31 -11.06 8.15
N THR A 115 -0.32 -10.59 7.09
CA THR A 115 -1.78 -10.56 7.00
C THR A 115 -2.33 -11.90 6.55
N SER A 116 -3.66 -12.08 6.65
CA SER A 116 -4.36 -13.04 5.80
C SER A 116 -4.19 -12.70 4.31
N ALA A 117 -4.63 -13.60 3.42
CA ALA A 117 -4.59 -13.38 1.98
C ALA A 117 -5.17 -12.00 1.58
N VAL A 118 -4.40 -11.30 0.76
CA VAL A 118 -4.77 -10.04 0.13
C VAL A 118 -5.80 -10.33 -0.95
N GLU A 119 -6.92 -9.63 -0.90
CA GLU A 119 -7.99 -9.77 -1.88
C GLU A 119 -7.92 -8.66 -2.95
N ARG A 120 -7.41 -7.49 -2.58
CA ARG A 120 -7.30 -6.32 -3.46
C ARG A 120 -6.19 -5.41 -2.99
N VAL A 121 -5.50 -4.76 -3.93
CA VAL A 121 -4.53 -3.70 -3.66
C VAL A 121 -4.94 -2.48 -4.45
N VAL A 122 -5.01 -1.32 -3.79
CA VAL A 122 -5.31 -0.04 -4.43
C VAL A 122 -4.11 0.88 -4.23
N LEU A 123 -3.56 1.42 -5.32
CA LEU A 123 -2.55 2.47 -5.31
C LEU A 123 -3.20 3.79 -5.75
N ARG A 124 -3.06 4.83 -4.95
CA ARG A 124 -3.72 6.12 -5.16
C ARG A 124 -2.68 7.16 -5.59
N VAL A 125 -2.80 7.64 -6.81
CA VAL A 125 -1.99 8.74 -7.36
C VAL A 125 -2.72 10.04 -7.07
N ARG A 126 -2.16 10.87 -6.18
CA ARG A 126 -2.70 12.19 -5.87
C ARG A 126 -2.21 13.21 -6.90
N VAL A 127 -3.13 13.92 -7.52
CA VAL A 127 -2.84 15.04 -8.43
C VAL A 127 -3.34 16.31 -7.75
N LEU A 128 -2.40 17.13 -7.30
CA LEU A 128 -2.69 18.42 -6.68
C LEU A 128 -2.69 19.51 -7.73
N HIS A 129 -3.79 20.25 -7.81
CA HIS A 129 -3.90 21.45 -8.63
C HIS A 129 -3.71 22.68 -7.73
N THR A 130 -2.72 23.50 -8.05
CA THR A 130 -2.42 24.79 -7.40
C THR A 130 -2.55 25.92 -8.44
N SER A 131 -2.87 27.14 -8.02
CA SER A 131 -2.81 28.29 -8.94
C SER A 131 -1.36 28.72 -9.17
N ALA A 132 -1.08 29.38 -10.30
CA ALA A 132 0.26 29.85 -10.66
C ALA A 132 0.77 30.98 -9.74
N ASP A 133 -0.16 31.68 -9.08
CA ASP A 133 0.12 32.81 -8.19
C ASP A 133 0.28 32.36 -6.72
N ASP A 134 -0.05 31.11 -6.41
CA ASP A 134 0.15 30.53 -5.09
C ASP A 134 1.59 30.09 -4.88
N ALA A 135 2.09 30.20 -3.64
CA ALA A 135 3.36 29.61 -3.27
C ALA A 135 3.32 28.09 -3.54
N GLN A 136 4.25 27.61 -4.38
CA GLN A 136 4.32 26.19 -4.70
C GLN A 136 4.58 25.37 -3.43
N PRO A 137 3.79 24.31 -3.16
CA PRO A 137 4.03 23.44 -2.02
C PRO A 137 5.36 22.69 -2.21
N SER A 138 6.07 22.49 -1.11
CA SER A 138 7.28 21.67 -1.11
C SER A 138 6.92 20.20 -1.34
N TRP A 139 7.89 19.41 -1.81
CA TRP A 139 7.68 17.97 -1.98
C TRP A 139 7.43 17.28 -0.63
N GLU A 140 8.02 17.74 0.47
CA GLU A 140 7.71 17.17 1.79
C GLU A 140 6.24 17.42 2.19
N GLU A 141 5.67 18.54 1.75
CA GLU A 141 4.27 18.88 1.98
C GLU A 141 3.31 18.05 1.12
N ILE A 142 3.68 17.78 -0.14
CA ILE A 142 2.85 16.98 -1.07
C ILE A 142 2.94 15.48 -0.75
N ALA A 143 4.16 14.97 -0.50
CA ALA A 143 4.42 13.56 -0.15
C ALA A 143 3.98 13.23 1.27
N SER A 144 3.58 14.24 2.05
CA SER A 144 3.47 14.22 3.51
C SER A 144 3.15 12.84 4.07
N ARG A 145 4.04 12.40 4.96
CA ARG A 145 3.81 11.24 5.82
C ARG A 145 2.56 11.51 6.63
N TRP A 146 1.81 10.46 6.95
CA TRP A 146 0.77 10.59 7.97
C TRP A 146 1.46 11.14 9.22
N SER A 147 1.11 12.36 9.62
CA SER A 147 1.66 12.97 10.83
C SER A 147 1.39 11.99 11.97
N ASP A 148 2.41 11.64 12.75
CA ASP A 148 2.19 10.81 13.94
C ASP A 148 1.00 11.40 14.71
N PRO A 149 0.00 10.59 15.10
CA PRO A 149 -1.06 11.11 15.96
C PRO A 149 -0.36 11.76 17.17
N PRO A 150 -0.82 12.95 17.61
CA PRO A 150 -0.20 13.63 18.74
C PRO A 150 -0.10 12.63 19.89
N LYS A 151 1.11 12.49 20.45
CA LYS A 151 1.32 11.69 21.67
C LYS A 151 0.33 12.25 22.69
N MET A 152 -0.65 11.45 23.10
CA MET A 152 -1.51 11.84 24.20
C MET A 152 -0.62 12.07 25.43
N PRO A 153 -0.83 13.18 26.16
CA PRO A 153 -0.04 13.52 27.35
C PRO A 153 -0.15 12.47 28.44
#